data_AF-A0A6N2X4J9-F1
#
_entry.id   AF-A0A6N2X4J9-F1
#
_cell.length_a   1.000
_cell.length_b   1.000
_cell.length_c   1.000
_cell.angle_alpha   90.00
_cell.angle_beta   90.00
_cell.angle_gamma   90.00
#
_symmetry.space_group_name_H-M   'P 1'
#
loop_
_entity.id
_entity.type
_entity.pdbx_description
1 polymer ?
#
loop_
_entity_poly.entity_id
_entity_poly.type
_entity_poly.pdbx_seq_one_letter_code
_entity_poly.pdbx_strand_id
1 'polypeptide(L)' 'MAEKSWNKNVRFNRNSESAMQAWSLLHSDEVEKEFKSQNEFVICAINDYYERHLRKKRDPYLETREKEDAFVERIVA' A
#
# COMPACT_ATOMS: atom_id res chain seq x y z
N MET A 1 -22.68 5.32 21.00
CA MET A 1 -22.55 3.89 20.67
C MET A 1 -21.07 3.55 20.76
N ALA A 2 -20.63 2.77 21.75
CA ALA A 2 -19.21 2.39 21.83
C ALA A 2 -18.89 1.49 20.63
N GLU A 3 -18.08 2.00 19.70
CA GLU A 3 -17.61 1.23 18.55
C GLU A 3 -16.95 -0.06 19.04
N LYS A 4 -17.34 -1.19 18.46
CA LYS A 4 -16.63 -2.46 18.68
C LYS A 4 -15.19 -2.26 18.23
N SER A 5 -14.28 -2.11 19.18
CA SER A 5 -12.85 -2.15 18.91
C SER A 5 -12.45 -3.59 18.64
N TRP A 6 -11.94 -3.86 17.44
CA TRP A 6 -11.39 -5.16 17.06
C TRP A 6 -9.88 -5.09 17.17
N ASN A 7 -9.29 -5.87 18.07
CA ASN A 7 -7.83 -5.95 18.19
C ASN A 7 -7.32 -7.22 17.49
N LYS A 8 -6.38 -7.04 16.57
CA LYS A 8 -5.57 -8.13 15.99
C LYS A 8 -4.12 -7.69 15.99
N ASN A 9 -3.24 -8.52 16.51
CA ASN A 9 -1.80 -8.25 16.53
C ASN A 9 -1.14 -8.82 15.26
N VAL A 10 -0.29 -8.03 14.62
CA VAL A 10 0.53 -8.43 13.46
C VAL A 10 1.94 -8.77 13.96
N ARG A 11 2.43 -9.97 13.59
CA ARG A 11 3.78 -10.43 13.94
C ARG A 11 4.71 -10.35 12.74
N PHE A 12 5.90 -9.80 12.95
CA PHE A 12 6.94 -9.69 11.93
C PHE A 12 8.01 -10.75 12.17
N ASN A 13 8.32 -11.55 11.15
CA ASN A 13 9.38 -12.55 11.22
C ASN A 13 10.71 -11.93 10.75
N ARG A 14 11.74 -11.96 11.60
CA ARG A 14 13.08 -11.44 11.26
C ARG A 14 13.78 -12.18 10.12
N ASN A 15 13.36 -13.40 9.81
CA ASN A 15 13.93 -14.18 8.71
C ASN A 15 13.30 -13.84 7.36
N SER A 16 12.25 -13.01 7.33
CA SER A 16 11.61 -12.56 6.09
C SER A 16 12.03 -11.13 5.79
N GLU A 17 12.70 -10.92 4.66
CA GLU A 17 13.12 -9.59 4.21
C GLU A 17 11.93 -8.64 4.08
N SER A 18 10.81 -9.12 3.54
CA SER A 18 9.59 -8.31 3.42
C SER A 18 9.02 -7.89 4.77
N ALA A 19 9.13 -8.74 5.80
CA ALA A 19 8.68 -8.41 7.13
C ALA A 19 9.64 -7.45 7.83
N MET A 20 10.95 -7.56 7.60
CA MET A 20 11.92 -6.59 8.10
C MET A 20 11.73 -5.22 7.45
N GLN A 21 11.54 -5.18 6.13
CA GLN A 21 11.26 -3.94 5.42
C GLN A 21 9.97 -3.29 5.91
N ALA A 22 8.89 -4.06 6.04
CA ALA A 22 7.62 -3.56 6.58
C ALA A 22 7.77 -3.03 8.02
N TRP A 23 8.58 -3.71 8.84
CA TRP A 23 8.90 -3.27 10.19
C TRP A 23 9.64 -1.92 10.21
N SER A 24 10.66 -1.77 9.35
CA SER A 24 11.42 -0.52 9.23
C SER A 24 10.56 0.65 8.76
N LEU A 25 9.67 0.42 7.79
CA LEU A 25 8.75 1.46 7.30
C LEU A 25 7.74 1.87 8.38
N LEU A 26 7.17 0.92 9.12
CA LEU A 26 6.21 1.21 10.19
C LEU A 26 6.78 2.07 11.33
N HIS A 27 8.10 2.02 11.52
CA HIS A 27 8.81 2.75 12.57
C HIS A 27 9.73 3.84 12.00
N SER A 28 9.47 4.32 10.78
CA SER A 28 10.24 5.40 10.19
C SER A 28 9.74 6.77 10.68
N ASP A 29 10.64 7.75 10.71
CA ASP A 29 10.32 9.11 11.12
C ASP A 29 9.25 9.75 10.21
N GLU A 30 9.22 9.37 8.92
CA GLU A 30 8.24 9.85 7.96
C GLU A 30 6.83 9.40 8.36
N VAL A 31 6.66 8.15 8.77
CA VAL A 31 5.35 7.63 9.22
C VAL A 31 4.90 8.33 10.49
N GLU A 32 5.81 8.62 11.43
CA GLU A 32 5.47 9.34 12.65
C GLU A 32 5.10 10.81 12.40
N LYS A 33 5.71 11.45 11.38
CA LYS A 33 5.44 12.85 11.02
C LYS A 33 4.18 13.02 10.17
N GLU A 34 3.91 12.10 9.26
CA GLU A 34 2.83 12.24 8.26
C GLU A 34 1.48 11.67 8.72
N PHE A 35 1.47 10.73 9.68
CA PHE A 35 0.26 10.05 10.13
C PHE A 35 -0.01 10.34 11.60
N LYS A 36 -1.29 10.41 12.00
CA LYS A 36 -1.66 10.65 13.40
C LYS A 36 -1.36 9.46 14.30
N SER A 37 -1.24 8.26 13.72
CA SER A 37 -0.82 7.06 14.44
C SER A 37 -0.30 5.99 13.49
N GLN A 38 0.51 5.06 14.01
CA GLN A 38 0.92 3.85 13.29
C GLN A 38 -0.29 3.04 12.80
N ASN A 39 -1.38 3.01 13.55
CA ASN A 39 -2.60 2.31 13.15
C ASN A 39 -3.25 2.95 11.92
N GLU A 40 -3.27 4.29 11.84
CA GLU A 40 -3.78 5.01 10.67
C GLU A 40 -2.96 4.67 9.42
N PHE A 41 -1.63 4.68 9.54
CA PHE A 41 -0.73 4.26 8.48
C PHE A 41 -1.00 2.82 8.02
N VAL A 42 -1.11 1.87 8.96
CA VAL A 42 -1.38 0.45 8.66
C VAL A 42 -2.73 0.30 7.94
N ILE A 43 -3.77 1.00 8.37
CA ILE A 43 -5.09 0.98 7.73
C ILE A 43 -5.00 1.51 6.30
N CYS A 44 -4.37 2.67 6.11
CA CYS A 44 -4.17 3.27 4.78
C CYS A 44 -3.39 2.32 3.85
N ALA A 45 -2.29 1.74 4.31
CA ALA A 45 -1.47 0.83 3.53
C ALA A 45 -2.23 -0.44 3.10
N ILE A 46 -3.03 -1.03 3.99
CA ILE A 46 -3.85 -2.21 3.68
C ILE A 46 -4.89 -1.89 2.61
N ASN A 47 -5.63 -0.78 2.79
CA ASN A 47 -6.68 -0.38 1.85
C ASN A 47 -6.10 -0.06 0.47
N ASP A 48 -5.03 0.75 0.41
CA ASP A 48 -4.37 1.13 -0.84
C ASP A 48 -3.76 -0.08 -1.56
N TYR A 49 -3.13 -1.01 -0.83
CA TYR A 49 -2.64 -2.26 -1.42
C TYR A 49 -3.78 -3.11 -1.99
N TYR A 50 -4.87 -3.26 -1.24
CA TYR A 50 -6.02 -4.06 -1.67
C TYR A 50 -6.72 -3.47 -2.88
N GLU A 51 -6.92 -2.15 -2.93
CA GLU A 51 -7.48 -1.46 -4.09
C GLU A 51 -6.60 -1.61 -5.33
N ARG A 52 -5.28 -1.44 -5.19
CA ARG A 52 -4.33 -1.69 -6.30
C ARG A 52 -4.38 -3.14 -6.77
N HIS A 53 -4.45 -4.10 -5.85
CA HIS A 53 -4.57 -5.52 -6.19
C HIS A 53 -5.88 -5.80 -6.94
N LEU A 54 -7.01 -5.24 -6.50
CA LEU A 54 -8.30 -5.38 -7.18
C LEU A 54 -8.31 -4.71 -8.55
N ARG A 55 -7.69 -3.54 -8.69
CA ARG A 55 -7.58 -2.83 -9.96
C ARG A 55 -6.84 -3.67 -10.99
N LYS A 56 -5.69 -4.24 -10.61
CA LYS A 56 -4.93 -5.18 -11.46
C LYS A 56 -5.74 -6.43 -11.82
N LYS A 57 -6.56 -6.94 -10.90
CA LYS A 57 -7.41 -8.10 -11.16
C LYS A 57 -8.58 -7.78 -12.11
N ARG A 58 -9.16 -6.58 -12.02
CA ARG A 58 -10.28 -6.13 -12.86
C ARG A 58 -9.84 -5.68 -14.25
N ASP A 59 -8.62 -5.17 -14.37
CA ASP A 59 -8.02 -4.81 -15.65
C ASP A 59 -6.64 -5.47 -15.79
N PRO A 60 -6.59 -6.71 -16.33
CA PRO A 60 -5.34 -7.42 -16.59
C PRO A 60 -4.38 -6.69 -17.54
N TYR A 61 -4.87 -5.67 -18.27
CA TYR A 61 -4.11 -4.90 -19.26
C TYR A 61 -3.86 -3.45 -18.83
N LEU A 62 -4.11 -3.07 -17.58
CA LEU A 62 -3.90 -1.71 -17.10
C LEU A 62 -2.45 -1.24 -17.29
N GLU A 63 -1.47 -2.10 -16.98
CA GLU A 63 -0.04 -1.78 -17.16
C GLU A 63 0.36 -1.66 -18.63
N THR A 64 -0.31 -2.40 -19.53
CA THR A 64 -0.10 -2.27 -20.99
C THR A 64 -0.75 -1.00 -21.53
N ARG A 65 -1.92 -0.62 -21.01
CA ARG A 65 -2.65 0.58 -21.45
C ARG A 65 -1.99 1.88 -21.01
N GLU A 66 -1.50 1.98 -19.78
CA GLU A 66 -0.72 3.16 -19.33
C GLU A 66 0.59 3.32 -20.14
N LYS A 67 1.23 2.20 -20.53
CA LYS A 67 2.43 2.23 -21.38
C LYS A 67 2.11 2.60 -22.83
N GLU A 68 0.99 2.10 -23.36
CA GLU A 68 0.51 2.46 -24.70
C GLU A 68 0.10 3.93 -24.77
N ASP A 69 -0.63 4.44 -23.77
CA ASP A 69 -1.03 5.85 -23.71
C ASP A 69 0.22 6.76 -23.61
N ALA A 70 1.19 6.43 -22.75
CA ALA A 70 2.46 7.17 -22.64
C ALA A 70 3.30 7.10 -23.94
N PHE A 71 3.20 6.00 -24.70
CA PHE A 71 3.85 5.86 -26.00
C PHE A 71 3.14 6.70 -27.07
N VAL A 72 1.80 6.71 -27.09
CA VAL A 72 1.00 7.53 -28.01
C VAL A 72 1.23 9.03 -27.74
N GLU A 73 1.24 9.46 -26.49
CA GLU A 73 1.56 10.86 -26.13
C GLU A 73 2.94 11.27 -26.65
N ARG A 74 3.92 10.37 -26.63
CA ARG A 74 5.27 10.62 -27.17
C ARG A 74 5.34 10.64 -28.71
N ILE A 75 4.41 10.00 -29.41
CA ILE A 75 4.33 10.01 -30.88
C ILE A 75 3.54 11.22 -31.39
N VAL A 76 2.52 11.65 -30.64
CA VAL A 76 1.63 12.74 -31.02
C VAL A 76 2.17 14.12 -30.61
N ALA A 77 3.11 14.17 -29.66
CA ALA A 77 3.90 15.37 -29.32
C ALA A 77 5.03 15.66 -30.32
#